data_AF-A0AAE3QJ70-F1
#
_entry.id   AF-A0AAE3QJ70-F1
#
_cell.length_a   1.000
_cell.length_b   1.000
_cell.length_c   1.000
_cell.angle_alpha   90.00
_cell.angle_beta   90.00
_cell.angle_gamma   90.00
#
_symmetry.space_group_name_H-M   'P 1'
#
loop_
_entity.id
_entity.type
_entity.pdbx_description
1 polymer ?
#
loop_
_entity_poly.entity_id
_entity_poly.type
_entity_poly.pdbx_seq_one_letter_code
_entity_poly.pdbx_strand_id
1 'polypeptide(L)'
;MSRKLVERTAEKTGIVYRAGEMADVFLSTLTSEYMSLLQLRAQWVAEAFGDMSDDEFRNIMRENFDKWVEQFHVIEKSSAGSET
;
A
#
# COMPACT_ATOMS: atom_id res chain seq x y z
N MET A 1 6.13 -8.86 23.92
CA MET A 1 7.37 -8.46 23.21
C MET A 1 7.17 -7.07 22.65
N SER A 2 7.93 -6.07 23.10
CA SER A 2 7.87 -4.72 22.49
C SER A 2 8.56 -4.76 21.12
N ARG A 3 8.09 -3.94 20.16
CA ARG A 3 8.65 -3.88 18.80
C ARG A 3 10.06 -3.25 18.71
N LYS A 4 10.72 -3.01 19.86
CA LYS A 4 12.03 -2.33 19.99
C LYS A 4 12.16 -1.01 19.19
N LEU A 5 11.05 -0.28 19.04
CA LEU A 5 11.04 1.01 18.33
C LEU A 5 11.49 2.17 19.21
N VAL A 6 11.29 2.05 20.52
CA VAL A 6 11.62 3.10 21.48
C VAL A 6 12.32 2.46 22.67
N GLU A 7 13.47 3.04 23.03
CA GLU A 7 14.21 2.73 24.24
C GLU A 7 13.96 3.81 25.28
N ARG A 8 13.88 3.39 26.54
CA ARG A 8 13.67 4.26 27.69
C ARG A 8 14.83 4.11 28.66
N THR A 9 15.42 5.22 29.06
CA THR A 9 16.51 5.26 30.04
C THR A 9 16.17 6.23 31.17
N ALA A 10 16.45 5.85 32.41
CA ALA A 10 16.37 6.77 33.55
C ALA A 10 17.71 7.49 33.70
N GLU A 11 17.68 8.81 33.57
CA GLU A 11 18.81 9.71 33.74
C GLU A 11 18.58 10.61 34.97
N LYS A 12 19.62 11.33 35.41
CA LYS A 12 19.51 12.27 36.55
C LYS A 12 18.49 13.39 36.33
N THR A 13 18.21 13.69 35.06
CA THR A 13 17.24 14.70 34.60
C THR A 13 15.82 14.16 34.45
N GLY A 14 15.60 12.86 34.65
CA GLY A 14 14.31 12.20 34.49
C GLY A 14 14.37 11.02 33.52
N ILE A 15 13.24 10.73 32.87
CA ILE A 15 13.15 9.64 31.90
C ILE A 15 13.39 10.20 30.50
N VAL A 16 14.32 9.59 29.77
CA VAL A 16 14.63 9.94 28.38
C VAL A 16 14.20 8.81 27.45
N TYR A 17 13.71 9.18 26.27
CA TYR A 17 13.31 8.25 25.21
C TYR A 17 14.19 8.43 23.99
N ARG A 18 14.58 7.31 23.37
CA ARG A 18 15.46 7.30 22.20
C ARG A 18 14.95 6.30 21.17
N ALA A 19 15.36 6.47 19.92
CA ALA A 19 15.12 5.49 18.86
C ALA A 19 15.71 4.14 19.29
N GLY A 20 14.86 3.12 19.38
CA GLY A 20 15.32 1.76 19.63
C GLY A 20 15.87 1.09 18.39
N GLU A 21 16.47 -0.09 18.55
CA GLU A 21 17.09 -0.90 17.49
C GLU A 21 16.30 -0.95 16.17
N MET A 22 14.97 -1.10 16.23
CA MET A 22 14.12 -1.25 15.04
C MET A 22 13.52 0.06 14.52
N ALA A 23 13.79 1.19 15.18
CA ALA A 23 13.19 2.47 14.84
C ALA A 23 13.55 2.93 13.42
N ASP A 24 14.82 2.83 13.04
CA ASP A 24 15.31 3.28 11.74
C ASP A 24 14.74 2.45 10.58
N VAL A 25 14.78 1.13 10.71
CA VAL A 25 14.16 0.21 9.74
C VAL A 25 12.66 0.49 9.62
N PHE A 26 11.97 0.68 10.73
CA PHE A 26 10.55 0.99 10.72
C PHE A 26 10.25 2.33 10.03
N LEU A 27 10.98 3.39 10.38
CA LEU A 27 10.80 4.70 9.76
C LEU A 27 11.13 4.68 8.26
N SER A 28 12.19 3.99 7.84
CA SER A 28 12.52 3.86 6.43
C SER A 28 11.43 3.12 5.63
N THR A 29 10.72 2.16 6.24
CA THR A 29 9.55 1.55 5.58
C THR A 29 8.41 2.54 5.38
N LEU A 30 8.16 3.43 6.34
CA LEU A 30 7.11 4.46 6.24
C LEU A 30 7.44 5.53 5.20
N THR A 31 8.72 5.82 5.00
CA THR A 31 9.21 6.78 3.99
C THR A 31 9.65 6.11 2.69
N SER A 32 9.35 4.82 2.51
CA SER A 32 9.70 4.10 1.30
C SER A 32 8.95 4.65 0.09
N GLU A 33 9.54 4.49 -1.09
CA GLU A 33 8.87 4.79 -2.35
C GLU A 33 7.55 4.01 -2.47
N TYR A 34 7.55 2.74 -2.04
CA TYR A 34 6.35 1.91 -2.00
C TYR A 34 5.22 2.55 -1.18
N MET A 35 5.50 3.01 0.04
CA MET A 35 4.49 3.66 0.88
C MET A 35 3.99 4.97 0.28
N SER A 36 4.89 5.75 -0.33
CA SER A 36 4.52 6.99 -1.03
C SER A 36 3.58 6.71 -2.21
N LEU A 37 3.91 5.69 -3.00
CA LEU A 37 3.11 5.23 -4.13
C LEU A 37 1.76 4.65 -3.71
N LEU A 38 1.71 3.95 -2.57
CA LEU A 38 0.48 3.43 -1.99
C LEU A 38 -0.43 4.57 -1.52
N GLN A 39 0.12 5.56 -0.83
CA GLN A 39 -0.62 6.74 -0.38
C GLN A 39 -1.21 7.50 -1.56
N LEU A 40 -0.42 7.72 -2.63
CA LEU A 40 -0.89 8.40 -3.84
C LEU A 40 -2.09 7.67 -4.47
N ARG A 41 -2.04 6.33 -4.55
CA ARG A 41 -3.14 5.52 -5.09
C ARG A 41 -4.37 5.56 -4.18
N ALA A 42 -4.17 5.47 -2.87
CA ALA A 42 -5.26 5.56 -1.90
C ALA A 42 -5.96 6.93 -1.96
N GLN A 43 -5.18 8.01 -2.09
CA GLN A 43 -5.71 9.35 -2.30
C GLN A 43 -6.52 9.44 -3.59
N TRP A 44 -5.96 8.96 -4.70
CA TRP A 44 -6.68 8.93 -5.97
C TRP A 44 -7.99 8.15 -5.88
N VAL A 45 -8.02 7.00 -5.20
CA VAL A 45 -9.27 6.23 -4.99
C VAL A 45 -10.29 7.05 -4.21
N ALA A 46 -9.87 7.71 -3.13
CA ALA A 46 -10.78 8.52 -2.32
C ALA A 46 -11.32 9.71 -3.11
N GLU A 47 -10.49 10.41 -3.88
CA GLU A 47 -10.89 11.55 -4.70
C GLU A 47 -11.79 11.12 -5.87
N ALA A 48 -11.50 9.99 -6.50
CA ALA A 48 -12.25 9.51 -7.66
C ALA A 48 -13.60 8.92 -7.30
N PHE A 49 -13.72 8.24 -6.15
CA PHE A 49 -14.91 7.45 -5.81
C PHE A 49 -15.59 7.85 -4.49
N GLY A 50 -14.98 8.71 -3.67
CA GLY A 50 -15.46 9.01 -2.32
C GLY A 50 -16.81 9.70 -2.24
N ASP A 51 -17.19 10.47 -3.27
CA ASP A 51 -18.46 11.18 -3.34
C ASP A 51 -19.55 10.43 -4.15
N MET A 52 -19.22 9.26 -4.68
CA MET A 52 -20.16 8.47 -5.49
C MET A 52 -21.12 7.67 -4.61
N SER A 53 -22.36 7.54 -5.08
CA SER A 53 -23.28 6.55 -4.52
C SER A 53 -22.85 5.12 -4.89
N ASP A 54 -23.29 4.15 -4.10
CA ASP A 54 -23.05 2.72 -4.35
C ASP A 54 -23.45 2.30 -5.78
N ASP A 55 -24.54 2.85 -6.32
CA ASP A 55 -25.05 2.47 -7.64
C ASP A 55 -24.20 3.09 -8.77
N GLU A 56 -23.75 4.34 -8.61
CA GLU A 56 -22.80 4.97 -9.55
C GLU A 56 -21.47 4.21 -9.58
N PHE A 57 -20.94 3.87 -8.40
CA PHE A 57 -19.72 3.08 -8.29
C PHE A 57 -19.87 1.70 -8.95
N ARG A 58 -20.96 0.98 -8.68
CA ARG A 58 -21.23 -0.34 -9.30
C ARG A 58 -21.35 -0.28 -10.81
N ASN A 59 -21.91 0.79 -11.36
CA ASN A 59 -22.04 0.96 -12.80
C ASN A 59 -20.66 1.17 -13.44
N ILE A 60 -19.83 2.05 -12.88
CA ILE A 60 -18.44 2.25 -13.34
C ILE A 60 -17.63 0.95 -13.24
N MET A 61 -17.76 0.21 -12.14
CA MET A 61 -17.04 -1.06 -11.98
C MET A 61 -17.47 -2.07 -13.04
N ARG A 62 -18.77 -2.19 -13.36
CA ARG A 62 -19.25 -3.08 -14.42
C ARG A 62 -18.68 -2.71 -15.80
N GLU A 63 -18.74 -1.43 -16.17
CA GLU A 63 -18.25 -0.95 -17.47
C GLU A 63 -16.75 -1.15 -17.68
N ASN A 64 -15.95 -1.12 -16.61
CA ASN A 64 -14.51 -1.28 -16.67
C ASN A 64 -14.07 -2.74 -16.46
N PHE A 65 -14.80 -3.53 -15.68
CA PHE A 65 -14.45 -4.92 -15.38
C PHE A 65 -14.47 -5.79 -16.64
N ASP A 66 -15.46 -5.59 -17.52
CA ASP A 66 -15.54 -6.32 -18.80
C ASP A 66 -14.28 -6.09 -19.68
N LYS A 67 -13.72 -4.87 -19.63
CA LYS A 67 -12.48 -4.52 -20.35
C LYS A 67 -11.23 -5.08 -19.68
N TRP A 68 -11.23 -5.21 -18.36
CA TRP A 68 -10.10 -5.78 -17.61
C TRP A 68 -10.01 -7.30 -17.79
N VAL A 69 -11.13 -8.02 -17.80
CA VAL A 69 -11.14 -9.48 -18.04
C VAL A 69 -10.50 -9.84 -19.37
N GLU A 70 -10.70 -9.03 -20.42
CA GLU A 70 -10.08 -9.23 -21.73
C GLU A 70 -8.55 -9.04 -21.68
N GLN A 71 -8.06 -8.04 -20.95
CA GLN A 71 -6.62 -7.74 -20.86
C GLN A 71 -5.82 -8.80 -20.10
N PHE A 72 -6.41 -9.40 -19.05
CA PHE A 72 -5.71 -10.40 -18.24
C PHE A 72 -5.78 -11.83 -18.81
N HIS A 73 -6.72 -12.13 -19.71
CA HIS A 73 -6.77 -13.43 -20.40
C HIS A 73 -5.73 -13.58 -21.52
N VAL A 74 -5.31 -12.47 -22.16
CA VAL A 74 -4.32 -12.51 -23.25
C VAL A 74 -2.94 -12.98 -22.76
N ILE A 75 -2.61 -12.72 -21.49
CA ILE A 75 -1.32 -13.06 -20.88
C ILE A 75 -1.15 -14.57 -20.69
N GLU A 76 -2.23 -15.33 -20.47
CA GLU A 76 -2.15 -16.80 -20.37
C GLU A 76 -1.80 -17.47 -21.70
N LYS A 77 -2.29 -16.93 -22.83
CA LYS A 77 -2.06 -17.54 -24.15
C LYS A 77 -0.63 -17.38 -24.68
N SER A 78 0.11 -16.33 -24.29
CA SER A 78 1.49 -16.13 -24.76
C SER A 78 2.52 -17.01 -24.06
N SER A 79 2.17 -17.63 -22.93
CA SER A 79 3.10 -18.43 -22.11
C SER A 79 3.08 -19.92 -22.45
N ALA A 80 2.07 -20.38 -23.21
CA ALA A 80 1.85 -21.79 -23.54
C ALA A 80 2.36 -22.20 -24.94
N GLY A 81 3.13 -21.33 -25.61
CA GLY A 81 3.47 -21.47 -27.04
C GLY A 81 4.96 -21.45 -27.37
N SER A 82 5.86 -21.84 -26.46
CA SER A 82 7.29 -21.93 -26.76
C SER A 82 7.92 -23.24 -26.25
N GLU A 83 7.41 -24.37 -26.72
CA GLU A 83 8.16 -25.62 -26.73
C GLU A 83 7.97 -26.27 -28.11
N THR A 84 8.94 -26.06 -28.99
CA THR A 84 9.20 -26.86 -30.20
C THR A 84 10.67 -27.24 -30.22
#